data_AF-A0A817HK18-F1
#
_entry.id   AF-A0A817HK18-F1
#
_cell.length_a   1.000
_cell.length_b   1.000
_cell.length_c   1.000
_cell.angle_alpha   90.00
_cell.angle_beta   90.00
_cell.angle_gamma   90.00
#
_symmetry.space_group_name_H-M   'P 1'
#
loop_
_entity.id
_entity.type
_entity.pdbx_description
1 polymer ?
#
loop_
_entity_poly.entity_id
_entity_poly.type
_entity_poly.pdbx_seq_one_letter_code
_entity_poly.pdbx_strand_id
1 'polypeptide(L)'
;MNTSRLSLNDIIRTTVGNLSRVVNISSDFADYVRRLYLFGNVSLTDTDVVTVIHPNNIRDSLSFIGSQSPRTVQNYLIMRFIMNEKTIMTKRFRSMVHEMFHNIRNVFIHMVNQSTWMDSKSKIMTIKKIQAMKGKIGYSDYLENDDIDET
;
A
#
# COMPACT_ATOMS: atom_id res chain seq x y z
N MET A 1 0.09 20.53 -5.21
CA MET A 1 -0.02 20.17 -3.78
C MET A 1 0.63 21.28 -2.98
N ASN A 2 -0.17 21.96 -2.15
CA ASN A 2 0.22 23.19 -1.48
C ASN A 2 1.05 22.83 -0.23
N THR A 3 2.38 22.93 -0.30
CA THR A 3 3.26 22.79 0.87
C THR A 3 3.20 24.09 1.65
N SER A 4 2.11 24.28 2.39
CA SER A 4 1.98 25.37 3.35
C SER A 4 3.11 25.27 4.37
N ARG A 5 3.97 26.30 4.43
CA ARG A 5 4.99 26.47 5.48
C ARG A 5 4.34 26.27 6.85
N LEU A 6 4.92 25.39 7.67
CA LEU A 6 4.55 25.18 9.07
C LEU A 6 4.49 26.54 9.77
N SER A 7 3.32 26.96 10.25
CA SER A 7 3.23 28.15 11.08
C SER A 7 3.70 27.81 12.49
N LEU A 8 4.23 28.77 13.24
CA LEU A 8 4.66 28.54 14.63
C LEU A 8 3.52 28.01 15.54
N ASN A 9 2.26 28.21 15.14
CA ASN A 9 1.08 27.76 15.88
C ASN A 9 0.75 26.27 15.63
N ASP A 10 1.41 25.62 14.68
CA ASP A 10 1.18 24.22 14.32
C ASP A 10 2.01 23.23 15.14
N ILE A 11 2.95 23.70 15.96
CA ILE A 11 3.90 22.86 16.70
C ILE A 11 3.79 23.17 18.19
N ILE A 12 3.39 22.18 18.98
CA ILE A 12 3.26 22.30 20.43
C ILE A 12 4.24 21.34 21.10
N ARG A 13 5.12 21.86 21.97
CA ARG A 13 5.92 21.04 22.88
C ARG A 13 5.16 20.82 24.18
N THR A 14 5.05 19.57 24.60
CA THR A 14 4.35 19.17 25.84
C THR A 14 5.05 17.97 26.47
N THR A 15 4.60 17.54 27.64
CA THR A 15 5.06 16.31 28.28
C THR A 15 4.14 15.14 27.95
N VAL A 16 4.64 13.91 28.00
CA VAL A 16 3.85 12.68 27.76
C VAL A 16 2.60 12.64 28.66
N GLY A 17 2.72 13.03 29.94
CA GLY A 17 1.59 13.07 30.87
C GLY A 17 0.50 14.10 30.50
N ASN A 18 0.87 15.19 29.82
CA ASN A 18 -0.07 16.23 29.38
C ASN A 18 -0.53 16.05 27.92
N LEU A 19 -0.07 15.00 27.24
CA LEU A 19 -0.33 14.76 25.82
C LEU A 19 -1.82 14.61 25.53
N SER A 20 -2.53 13.82 26.33
CA SER A 20 -3.98 13.59 26.18
C SER A 20 -4.80 14.88 26.30
N ARG A 21 -4.33 15.85 27.11
CA ARG A 21 -4.95 17.17 27.26
C ARG A 21 -4.74 18.06 26.05
N VAL A 22 -3.52 18.06 25.50
CA VAL A 22 -3.17 18.88 24.33
C VAL A 22 -3.93 18.44 23.08
N VAL A 23 -4.14 17.14 22.90
CA VAL A 23 -4.88 16.59 21.76
C VAL A 23 -6.40 16.58 22.03
N ASN A 24 -6.83 16.78 23.28
CA ASN A 24 -8.23 16.78 23.73
C ASN A 24 -8.97 15.48 23.38
N ILE A 25 -8.42 14.35 23.82
CA ILE A 25 -8.95 13.01 23.56
C ILE A 25 -9.13 12.23 24.86
N SER A 26 -10.25 11.49 24.97
CA SER A 26 -10.64 10.74 26.17
C SER A 26 -9.91 9.41 26.33
N SER A 27 -9.44 8.80 25.25
CA SER A 27 -8.58 7.61 25.30
C SER A 27 -7.16 7.98 25.70
N ASP A 28 -6.51 7.16 26.51
CA ASP A 28 -5.17 7.42 27.01
C ASP A 28 -4.10 7.27 25.89
N PHE A 29 -4.01 8.28 25.05
CA PHE A 29 -3.08 8.35 23.93
C PHE A 29 -1.61 8.29 24.40
N ALA A 30 -1.35 8.75 25.63
CA ALA A 30 -0.06 8.57 26.28
C ALA A 30 0.29 7.08 26.46
N ASP A 31 -0.66 6.23 26.85
CA ASP A 31 -0.42 4.79 26.98
C ASP A 31 -0.11 4.14 25.63
N TYR A 32 -0.82 4.55 24.56
CA TYR A 32 -0.51 4.09 23.21
C TYR A 32 0.93 4.46 22.80
N VAL A 33 1.37 5.70 23.05
CA VAL A 33 2.73 6.13 22.75
C VAL A 33 3.76 5.35 23.59
N ARG A 34 3.49 5.13 24.89
CA ARG A 34 4.37 4.30 25.74
C ARG A 34 4.53 2.90 25.15
N ARG A 35 3.43 2.25 24.74
CA ARG A 35 3.47 0.92 24.11
C ARG A 35 4.26 0.89 22.82
N LEU A 36 4.17 1.93 21.99
CA LEU A 36 4.96 2.02 20.76
C LEU A 36 6.46 2.05 21.04
N TYR A 37 6.89 2.86 22.01
CA TYR A 37 8.32 2.99 22.36
C TYR A 37 8.88 1.75 23.09
N LEU A 38 8.02 1.01 23.79
CA LEU A 38 8.39 -0.28 24.39
C LEU A 38 8.83 -1.32 23.36
N PHE A 39 8.33 -1.29 22.11
CA PHE A 39 8.87 -2.16 21.04
C PHE A 39 10.34 -1.88 20.73
N GLY A 40 10.80 -0.66 20.97
CA GLY A 40 12.21 -0.26 20.88
C GLY A 40 12.99 -0.43 22.18
N ASN A 41 12.40 -1.08 23.19
CA ASN A 41 12.95 -1.22 24.55
C ASN A 41 13.22 0.15 25.24
N VAL A 42 12.42 1.17 24.92
CA VAL A 42 12.48 2.50 25.53
C VAL A 42 11.27 2.70 26.44
N SER A 43 11.51 2.99 27.72
CA SER A 43 10.48 3.34 28.68
C SER A 43 10.30 4.86 28.75
N LEU A 44 9.09 5.33 28.51
CA LEU A 44 8.74 6.75 28.59
C LEU A 44 8.10 7.08 29.93
N THR A 45 8.54 8.16 30.56
CA THR A 45 8.02 8.75 31.79
C THR A 45 7.08 9.91 31.49
N ASP A 46 6.25 10.30 32.46
CA ASP A 46 5.30 11.42 32.30
C ASP A 46 5.98 12.78 32.11
N THR A 47 7.25 12.87 32.50
CA THR A 47 8.09 14.07 32.37
C THR A 47 8.78 14.19 31.02
N ASP A 48 8.78 13.13 30.19
CA ASP A 48 9.45 13.16 28.89
C ASP A 48 8.76 14.15 27.94
N VAL A 49 9.57 14.92 27.24
CA VAL A 49 9.10 15.99 26.35
C VAL A 49 8.83 15.42 24.96
N VAL A 50 7.63 15.69 24.45
CA VAL A 50 7.18 15.32 23.10
C VAL A 50 6.74 16.56 22.33
N THR A 51 7.00 16.54 21.02
CA THR A 51 6.55 17.61 20.12
C THR A 51 5.37 17.10 19.30
N VAL A 52 4.22 17.75 19.47
CA VAL A 52 3.00 17.47 18.73
C VAL A 52 2.95 18.39 17.51
N ILE A 53 2.88 17.80 16.32
CA ILE A 53 2.77 18.51 15.06
C ILE A 53 1.31 18.45 14.61
N HIS A 54 0.70 19.61 14.33
CA HIS A 54 -0.70 19.80 13.98
C HIS A 54 -1.70 19.09 14.94
N PRO A 55 -1.84 19.57 16.19
CA PRO A 55 -2.70 18.95 17.19
C PRO A 55 -4.17 18.82 16.74
N ASN A 56 -4.68 19.82 16.02
CA ASN A 56 -6.05 19.81 15.49
C ASN A 56 -6.25 18.70 14.45
N ASN A 57 -5.28 18.48 13.55
CA ASN A 57 -5.36 17.40 12.55
C ASN A 57 -5.41 16.02 13.22
N ILE A 58 -4.63 15.83 14.29
CA ILE A 58 -4.63 14.57 15.05
C ILE A 58 -6.00 14.35 15.69
N ARG A 59 -6.56 15.38 16.34
CA ARG A 59 -7.88 15.34 16.96
C ARG A 59 -8.97 15.01 15.94
N ASP A 60 -9.00 15.72 14.82
CA ASP A 60 -9.99 15.53 13.78
C ASP A 60 -9.87 14.13 13.16
N SER A 61 -8.64 13.67 12.90
CA SER A 61 -8.39 12.32 12.39
C SER A 61 -8.85 11.24 13.36
N LEU A 62 -8.58 11.38 14.65
CA LEU A 62 -8.96 10.38 15.65
C LEU A 62 -10.48 10.37 15.89
N SER A 63 -11.13 11.52 15.87
CA SER A 63 -12.60 11.59 15.93
C SER A 63 -13.26 10.95 14.70
N PHE A 64 -12.71 11.21 13.51
CA PHE A 64 -13.16 10.59 12.27
C PHE A 64 -12.98 9.08 12.32
N ILE A 65 -11.79 8.57 12.66
CA ILE A 65 -11.50 7.14 12.77
C ILE A 65 -12.41 6.48 13.81
N GLY A 66 -12.63 7.12 14.95
CA GLY A 66 -13.51 6.62 16.02
C GLY A 66 -14.99 6.50 15.59
N SER A 67 -15.42 7.29 14.60
CA SER A 67 -16.79 7.18 14.04
C SER A 67 -16.94 6.03 13.02
N GLN A 68 -15.84 5.41 12.58
CA GLN A 68 -15.89 4.34 11.58
C GLN A 68 -16.09 2.96 12.21
N SER A 69 -16.58 2.00 11.43
CA SER A 69 -16.65 0.61 11.91
C SER A 69 -15.24 0.03 12.12
N PRO A 70 -15.03 -0.85 13.12
CA PRO A 70 -13.73 -1.49 13.34
C PRO A 70 -13.19 -2.20 12.10
N ARG A 71 -14.09 -2.83 11.31
CA ARG A 71 -13.76 -3.46 10.03
C ARG A 71 -13.25 -2.45 9.00
N THR A 72 -13.87 -1.27 8.92
CA THR A 72 -13.44 -0.21 8.00
C THR A 72 -12.02 0.25 8.33
N VAL A 73 -11.74 0.49 9.62
CA VAL A 73 -10.39 0.90 10.09
C VAL A 73 -9.37 -0.20 9.82
N GLN A 74 -9.70 -1.45 10.14
CA GLN A 74 -8.83 -2.61 9.90
C GLN A 74 -8.48 -2.76 8.42
N ASN A 75 -9.48 -2.67 7.53
CA ASN A 75 -9.25 -2.76 6.09
C ASN A 75 -8.36 -1.63 5.58
N TYR A 76 -8.57 -0.40 6.06
CA TYR A 76 -7.72 0.73 5.71
C TYR A 76 -6.26 0.52 6.16
N LEU A 77 -6.04 0.05 7.39
CA LEU A 77 -4.69 -0.23 7.91
C LEU A 77 -3.98 -1.31 7.11
N ILE A 78 -4.68 -2.40 6.77
CA ILE A 78 -4.14 -3.48 5.92
C ILE A 78 -3.78 -2.93 4.54
N MET A 79 -4.68 -2.16 3.91
CA MET A 79 -4.40 -1.56 2.60
C MET A 79 -3.24 -0.57 2.65
N ARG A 80 -3.12 0.24 3.71
CA ARG A 80 -2.01 1.16 3.90
C ARG A 80 -0.68 0.42 4.03
N PHE A 81 -0.66 -0.68 4.78
CA PHE A 81 0.52 -1.53 4.92
C PHE A 81 0.93 -2.13 3.56
N ILE A 82 -0.03 -2.72 2.84
CA ILE A 82 0.19 -3.29 1.50
C ILE A 82 0.72 -2.23 0.51
N MET A 83 0.17 -1.02 0.51
CA MET A 83 0.62 0.06 -0.38
C MET A 83 2.01 0.60 -0.06
N ASN A 84 2.49 0.43 1.17
CA ASN A 84 3.82 0.87 1.59
C ASN A 84 4.90 -0.18 1.28
N GLU A 85 4.52 -1.47 1.20
CA GLU A 85 5.40 -2.60 0.86
C GLU A 85 5.43 -2.91 -0.66
N LYS A 86 5.18 -1.91 -1.52
CA LYS A 86 5.07 -2.06 -2.99
C LYS A 86 6.24 -2.84 -3.61
N THR A 87 7.43 -2.73 -3.01
CA THR A 87 8.67 -3.38 -3.47
C THR A 87 8.64 -4.90 -3.33
N ILE A 88 7.93 -5.44 -2.32
CA ILE A 88 7.90 -6.89 -2.05
C ILE A 88 6.84 -7.59 -2.94
N MET A 89 5.78 -6.88 -3.33
CA MET A 89 4.68 -7.47 -4.09
C MET A 89 4.92 -7.51 -5.61
N THR A 90 5.68 -6.61 -6.22
CA THR A 90 5.66 -6.43 -7.69
C THR A 90 6.38 -7.52 -8.49
N LYS A 91 7.58 -8.00 -8.10
CA LYS A 91 8.30 -9.02 -8.89
C LYS A 91 7.63 -10.40 -8.82
N ARG A 92 7.31 -10.88 -7.62
CA ARG A 92 6.68 -12.20 -7.43
C ARG A 92 5.26 -12.23 -7.98
N PHE A 93 4.46 -11.21 -7.73
CA PHE A 93 3.11 -11.12 -8.29
C PHE A 93 3.14 -11.02 -9.82
N ARG A 94 4.02 -10.19 -10.39
CA ARG A 94 4.19 -10.11 -11.85
C ARG A 94 4.60 -11.46 -12.44
N SER A 95 5.54 -12.17 -11.81
CA SER A 95 5.93 -13.51 -12.24
C SER A 95 4.75 -14.50 -12.21
N MET A 96 3.99 -14.53 -11.12
CA MET A 96 2.79 -15.39 -11.02
C MET A 96 1.74 -15.06 -12.08
N VAL A 97 1.49 -13.77 -12.36
CA VAL A 97 0.52 -13.35 -13.38
C VAL A 97 1.04 -13.63 -14.79
N HIS A 98 2.35 -13.51 -15.03
CA HIS A 98 2.98 -13.93 -16.29
C HIS A 98 2.83 -15.42 -16.54
N GLU A 99 3.07 -16.24 -15.51
CA GLU A 99 2.89 -17.69 -15.57
C GLU A 99 1.42 -18.06 -15.84
N MET A 100 0.48 -17.41 -15.15
CA MET A 100 -0.95 -17.61 -15.37
C MET A 100 -1.35 -17.27 -16.82
N PHE A 101 -0.84 -16.17 -17.36
CA PHE A 101 -1.09 -15.78 -18.75
C PHE A 101 -0.54 -16.81 -19.74
N HIS A 102 0.65 -17.36 -19.49
CA HIS A 102 1.24 -18.43 -20.29
C HIS A 102 0.38 -19.70 -20.26
N ASN A 103 -0.09 -20.10 -19.07
CA ASN A 103 -0.92 -21.28 -18.88
C ASN A 103 -2.27 -21.14 -19.62
N ILE A 104 -2.94 -20.00 -19.50
CA ILE A 104 -4.21 -19.73 -20.20
C ILE A 104 -4.01 -19.80 -21.72
N ARG A 105 -2.91 -19.24 -22.24
CA ARG A 105 -2.57 -19.30 -23.67
C ARG A 105 -2.43 -20.74 -24.15
N ASN A 106 -1.70 -21.57 -23.42
CA ASN A 106 -1.44 -22.96 -23.78
C ASN A 106 -2.74 -23.78 -23.79
N VAL A 107 -3.58 -23.59 -22.77
CA VAL A 107 -4.91 -24.22 -22.71
C VAL A 107 -5.76 -23.80 -23.90
N PHE A 108 -5.76 -22.52 -24.27
CA PHE A 108 -6.53 -22.03 -25.41
C PHE A 108 -6.04 -22.60 -26.75
N ILE A 109 -4.72 -22.73 -26.95
CA ILE A 109 -4.15 -23.43 -28.11
C ILE A 109 -4.60 -24.90 -28.15
N HIS A 110 -4.60 -25.57 -27.00
CA HIS A 110 -5.06 -26.96 -26.91
C HIS A 110 -6.53 -27.11 -27.29
N MET A 111 -7.40 -26.20 -26.80
CA MET A 111 -8.82 -26.16 -27.16
C MET A 111 -9.04 -25.94 -28.66
N VAL A 112 -8.27 -25.03 -29.29
CA VAL A 112 -8.35 -24.79 -30.74
C VAL A 112 -7.94 -26.02 -31.53
N ASN A 113 -6.88 -26.72 -31.11
CA ASN A 113 -6.44 -27.95 -31.76
C ASN A 113 -7.50 -29.06 -31.69
N GLN A 114 -8.14 -29.22 -30.54
CA GLN A 114 -9.16 -30.25 -30.30
C GLN A 114 -10.54 -29.93 -30.89
N SER A 115 -10.79 -28.69 -31.32
CA SER A 115 -12.07 -28.29 -31.92
C SER A 115 -12.40 -29.08 -33.18
N THR A 116 -13.60 -29.67 -33.25
CA THR A 116 -14.08 -30.42 -34.43
C THR A 116 -14.76 -29.54 -35.47
N TRP A 117 -15.18 -28.33 -35.09
CA TRP A 117 -15.96 -27.45 -35.96
C TRP A 117 -15.10 -26.49 -36.80
N MET A 118 -13.79 -26.42 -36.53
CA MET A 118 -12.85 -25.52 -37.22
C MET A 118 -11.97 -26.28 -38.22
N ASP A 119 -11.84 -25.76 -39.43
CA ASP A 119 -10.99 -26.33 -40.47
C ASP A 119 -9.49 -26.12 -40.18
N SER A 120 -8.64 -26.98 -40.75
CA SER A 120 -7.21 -27.00 -40.49
C SER A 120 -6.52 -25.66 -40.78
N LYS A 121 -6.96 -24.94 -41.82
CA LYS A 121 -6.38 -23.64 -42.18
C LYS A 121 -6.75 -22.58 -41.14
N SER A 122 -8.00 -22.52 -40.70
CA SER A 122 -8.43 -21.59 -39.64
C SER A 122 -7.79 -21.89 -38.28
N LYS A 123 -7.56 -23.17 -37.94
CA LYS A 123 -6.82 -23.56 -36.72
C LYS A 123 -5.40 -22.98 -36.71
N ILE A 124 -4.65 -23.17 -37.80
CA ILE A 124 -3.27 -22.66 -37.93
C ILE A 124 -3.25 -21.14 -37.80
N MET A 125 -4.16 -20.43 -38.46
CA MET A 125 -4.24 -18.96 -38.37
C MET A 125 -4.59 -18.48 -36.96
N THR A 126 -5.51 -19.18 -36.29
CA THR A 126 -5.93 -18.86 -34.92
C THR A 126 -4.79 -19.05 -33.93
N ILE A 127 -4.03 -20.15 -34.04
CA ILE A 127 -2.86 -20.42 -33.19
C ILE A 127 -1.77 -19.36 -33.40
N LYS A 128 -1.47 -19.00 -34.66
CA LYS A 128 -0.53 -17.92 -34.97
C LYS A 128 -0.94 -16.60 -34.32
N LYS A 129 -2.24 -16.27 -34.36
CA LYS A 129 -2.78 -15.07 -33.71
C LYS A 129 -2.63 -15.13 -32.18
N ILE A 130 -2.92 -16.27 -31.56
CA ILE A 130 -2.80 -16.48 -30.11
C ILE A 130 -1.33 -16.36 -29.66
N GLN A 131 -0.40 -16.96 -30.40
CA GLN A 131 1.04 -16.87 -30.13
C GLN A 131 1.57 -15.43 -30.22
N ALA A 132 1.03 -14.64 -31.15
CA ALA A 132 1.41 -13.25 -31.35
C ALA A 132 0.82 -12.27 -30.30
N MET A 133 -0.12 -12.71 -29.46
CA MET A 133 -0.67 -11.85 -28.40
C MET A 133 0.46 -11.44 -27.42
N LYS A 134 0.40 -10.23 -26.88
CA LYS A 134 1.33 -9.75 -25.86
C LYS A 134 0.55 -9.41 -24.59
N GLY A 135 0.90 -10.03 -23.47
CA GLY A 135 0.36 -9.68 -22.16
C GLY A 135 1.14 -8.50 -21.60
N LYS A 136 0.48 -7.37 -21.35
CA LYS A 136 1.06 -6.23 -20.61
C LYS A 136 0.59 -6.32 -19.16
N ILE A 137 1.48 -6.61 -18.23
CA ILE A 137 1.15 -6.86 -16.82
C ILE A 137 1.95 -5.88 -15.94
N GLY A 138 1.24 -5.01 -15.22
CA GLY A 138 1.86 -4.02 -14.34
C GLY A 138 2.43 -2.83 -15.13
N TYR A 139 3.71 -2.52 -14.90
CA TYR A 139 4.43 -1.43 -15.54
C TYR A 139 5.36 -1.93 -16.65
N SER A 140 5.77 -1.03 -17.54
CA SER A 140 6.66 -1.37 -18.66
C SER A 140 8.05 -1.75 -18.15
N ASP A 141 8.69 -2.75 -18.76
CA ASP A 141 10.00 -3.29 -18.36
C ASP A 141 11.10 -2.20 -18.33
N TYR A 142 10.96 -1.14 -19.12
CA TYR A 142 11.90 0.00 -19.12
C TYR A 142 11.88 0.82 -17.83
N LEU A 143 10.89 0.65 -16.95
CA LEU A 143 10.85 1.26 -15.61
C LEU A 143 11.59 0.42 -14.56
N GLU A 144 12.16 -0.73 -14.94
CA GLU A 144 12.91 -1.64 -14.07
C GLU A 144 14.43 -1.56 -14.28
N ASN A 145 14.87 -0.80 -15.29
CA ASN A 145 16.27 -0.41 -15.40
C ASN A 145 16.50 0.73 -14.41
N ASP A 146 17.32 0.48 -13.38
CA ASP A 146 17.79 1.49 -12.42
C ASP A 146 18.66 2.59 -13.06
N ASP A 147 18.81 2.61 -14.39
CA ASP A 147 19.41 3.71 -15.16
C ASP A 147 18.41 4.87 -15.33
N ILE A 148 17.84 5.34 -14.23
CA ILE A 148 17.39 6.73 -14.18
C ILE A 148 18.67 7.52 -13.94
N ASP A 149 19.29 7.97 -15.03
CA ASP A 149 20.49 8.80 -15.07
C ASP A 149 20.57 9.73 -13.85
N GLU A 150 21.56 9.48 -12.98
CA GLU A 150 22.09 10.49 -12.07
C GLU A 150 22.78 11.56 -12.94
N THR A 151 22.02 12.58 -13.37
CA THR A 151 22.56 13.87 -13.84
C THR A 151 22.65 14.86 -12.69
#